data_AF-A5FC66-F1
#
_entry.id   AF-A5FC66-F1
#
_cell.length_a   1.000
_cell.length_b   1.000
_cell.length_c   1.000
_cell.angle_alpha   90.00
_cell.angle_beta   90.00
_cell.angle_gamma   90.00
#
_symmetry.space_group_name_H-M   'P 1'
#
loop_
_entity.id
_entity.type
_entity.pdbx_description
1 polymer ?
#
loop_
_entity_poly.entity_id
_entity_poly.type
_entity_poly.pdbx_seq_one_letter_code
_entity_poly.pdbx_strand_id
1 'polypeptide(L)'
;MNFITFCGLRLLNLLEYPSDFANLKIDRMASKKTNPNTAAENDSNSRRDFIKKSGLFTALAFTPPSLVMASENKWDEKIAEYLETVPLSIEVNGKKHNLNIEPRTTLLDLLREQLQLTGTKKGCDHGQCGACTVHVNGTRILSCLTLASMQQNAQVTTIEGLSKGKKLHPMQEAFIKHDGFQCGYCTPGQIMSGIACIKEGHANSREEISEYMSGNICRCGAYHNIVDAITEMKEGGKEL
;
A
#
# COMPACT_ATOMS: atom_id res chain seq x y z
N MET A 1 -50.24 -18.65 32.89
CA MET A 1 -51.41 -18.34 32.05
C MET A 1 -51.09 -17.05 31.31
N ASN A 2 -50.65 -17.09 30.05
CA ASN A 2 -51.45 -17.18 28.82
C ASN A 2 -52.54 -16.08 28.80
N PHE A 3 -52.68 -15.19 27.81
CA PHE A 3 -52.87 -15.46 26.39
C PHE A 3 -52.80 -14.12 25.62
N ILE A 4 -52.01 -14.02 24.55
CA ILE A 4 -52.39 -13.25 23.37
C ILE A 4 -52.15 -14.18 22.18
N THR A 5 -53.25 -14.69 21.63
CA THR A 5 -53.30 -15.63 20.53
C THR A 5 -54.04 -14.98 19.36
N PHE A 6 -53.31 -14.94 18.23
CA PHE A 6 -53.74 -15.17 16.84
C PHE A 6 -54.99 -14.49 16.26
N CYS A 7 -54.74 -13.82 15.15
CA CYS A 7 -55.29 -14.16 13.82
C CYS A 7 -54.15 -13.82 12.82
N GLY A 8 -53.51 -14.70 12.02
CA GLY A 8 -53.99 -15.81 11.19
C GLY A 8 -54.79 -15.21 10.01
N LEU A 9 -54.55 -15.39 8.70
CA LEU A 9 -53.81 -16.30 7.79
C LEU A 9 -53.90 -15.57 6.42
N ARG A 10 -53.01 -15.60 5.42
CA ARG A 10 -52.60 -16.66 4.46
C ARG A 10 -51.99 -15.88 3.26
N LEU A 11 -50.81 -16.18 2.73
CA LEU A 11 -50.47 -17.19 1.71
C LEU A 11 -48.92 -17.23 1.68
N LEU A 12 -48.23 -18.28 2.12
CA LEU A 12 -47.89 -19.54 1.43
C LEU A 12 -47.21 -19.42 0.05
N ASN A 13 -45.98 -19.97 0.05
CA ASN A 13 -45.21 -20.58 -1.03
C ASN A 13 -44.53 -19.64 -2.04
N LEU A 14 -43.19 -19.62 -2.01
CA LEU A 14 -42.37 -20.53 -2.85
C LEU A 14 -40.89 -20.47 -2.41
N LEU A 15 -40.42 -21.63 -1.91
CA LEU A 15 -39.15 -22.31 -2.25
C LEU A 15 -37.82 -21.57 -1.97
N GLU A 16 -37.10 -21.96 -0.91
CA GLU A 16 -36.04 -23.00 -0.91
C GLU A 16 -34.75 -22.55 -1.61
N TYR A 17 -33.76 -22.19 -0.79
CA TYR A 17 -32.37 -21.95 -1.16
C TYR A 17 -31.65 -23.31 -1.21
N PRO A 18 -31.11 -23.76 -2.36
CA PRO A 18 -30.19 -24.88 -2.38
C PRO A 18 -28.76 -24.36 -2.17
N SER A 19 -28.08 -25.02 -1.24
CA SER A 19 -26.64 -25.06 -1.10
C SER A 19 -26.10 -26.01 -2.16
N ASP A 20 -25.29 -25.51 -3.11
CA ASP A 20 -24.34 -26.32 -3.90
C ASP A 20 -23.52 -25.41 -4.83
N PHE A 21 -22.39 -24.90 -4.32
CA PHE A 21 -21.31 -24.34 -5.14
C PHE A 21 -20.16 -25.35 -5.17
N ALA A 22 -20.37 -26.46 -5.88
CA ALA A 22 -19.30 -27.37 -6.26
C ALA A 22 -19.58 -27.88 -7.69
N ASN A 23 -18.59 -27.71 -8.56
CA ASN A 23 -18.49 -28.19 -9.95
C ASN A 23 -19.13 -27.30 -11.04
N LEU A 24 -18.39 -26.29 -11.49
CA LEU A 24 -18.47 -25.80 -12.86
C LEU A 24 -17.26 -26.29 -13.67
N LYS A 25 -17.45 -27.41 -14.38
CA LYS A 25 -16.65 -27.77 -15.56
C LYS A 25 -17.28 -27.06 -16.75
N ILE A 26 -16.53 -26.17 -17.40
CA ILE A 26 -16.93 -25.57 -18.66
C ILE A 26 -16.49 -26.51 -19.78
N ASP A 27 -17.41 -27.34 -20.25
CA ASP A 27 -17.27 -28.10 -21.50
C ASP A 27 -17.42 -27.16 -22.69
N ARG A 28 -16.37 -27.03 -23.50
CA ARG A 28 -16.40 -26.31 -24.77
C ARG A 28 -17.16 -27.14 -25.80
N MET A 29 -18.34 -26.67 -26.20
CA MET A 29 -19.03 -27.16 -27.40
C MET A 29 -18.27 -26.74 -28.67
N ALA A 30 -17.78 -27.74 -29.39
CA ALA A 30 -17.22 -27.63 -30.72
C ALA A 30 -18.34 -27.40 -31.75
N SER A 31 -18.23 -26.31 -32.53
CA SER A 31 -19.04 -26.11 -33.73
C SER A 31 -18.33 -26.75 -34.93
N LYS A 32 -18.92 -27.84 -35.42
CA LYS A 32 -18.58 -28.51 -36.69
C LYS A 32 -18.96 -27.60 -37.86
N LYS A 33 -17.99 -27.27 -38.71
CA LYS A 33 -18.23 -26.98 -40.14
C LYS A 33 -17.35 -27.91 -40.97
N THR A 34 -17.99 -28.89 -41.58
CA THR A 34 -17.45 -29.67 -42.70
C THR A 34 -17.93 -29.03 -44.00
N ASN A 35 -17.01 -28.76 -44.93
CA ASN A 35 -17.15 -29.35 -46.26
C ASN A 35 -15.79 -29.43 -46.98
N PRO A 36 -15.60 -30.45 -47.81
CA PRO A 36 -14.32 -30.87 -48.38
C PRO A 36 -14.06 -30.13 -49.68
N ASN A 37 -12.79 -29.95 -50.04
CA ASN A 37 -12.29 -30.44 -51.32
C ASN A 37 -10.78 -30.18 -51.47
N THR A 38 -10.13 -31.24 -51.92
CA THR A 38 -8.96 -31.26 -52.81
C THR A 38 -7.62 -30.75 -52.29
N ALA A 39 -6.74 -31.72 -52.10
CA ALA A 39 -5.30 -31.62 -52.12
C ALA A 39 -4.77 -30.70 -53.23
N ALA A 40 -3.85 -29.83 -52.85
CA ALA A 40 -2.71 -29.44 -53.67
C ALA A 40 -1.60 -29.03 -52.69
N GLU A 41 -0.49 -29.76 -52.75
CA GLU A 41 0.77 -29.36 -52.16
C GLU A 41 1.13 -27.94 -52.60
N ASN A 42 1.54 -27.10 -51.66
CA ASN A 42 2.38 -25.95 -51.99
C ASN A 42 3.31 -25.67 -50.82
N ASP A 43 4.50 -26.28 -50.93
CA ASP A 43 5.71 -25.90 -50.24
C ASP A 43 5.94 -24.40 -50.47
N SER A 44 5.66 -23.59 -49.45
CA SER A 44 6.06 -22.19 -49.43
C SER A 44 7.01 -21.97 -48.26
N ASN A 45 8.26 -22.39 -48.48
CA ASN A 45 9.42 -21.89 -47.76
C ASN A 45 9.44 -20.35 -47.83
N SER A 46 8.80 -19.71 -46.87
CA SER A 46 8.78 -18.26 -46.75
C SER A 46 10.19 -17.76 -46.45
N ARG A 47 10.61 -16.68 -47.14
CA ARG A 47 11.86 -15.96 -46.85
C ARG A 47 12.00 -15.62 -45.37
N ARG A 48 10.87 -15.40 -44.68
CA ARG A 48 10.82 -15.15 -43.23
C ARG A 48 11.24 -16.36 -42.40
N ASP A 49 10.86 -17.57 -42.83
CA ASP A 49 11.24 -18.80 -42.13
C ASP A 49 12.69 -19.20 -42.42
N PHE A 50 13.17 -18.92 -43.64
CA PHE A 50 14.60 -19.06 -43.94
C PHE A 50 15.44 -18.09 -43.10
N ILE A 51 15.08 -16.80 -43.01
CA ILE A 51 15.79 -15.81 -42.18
C ILE A 51 15.74 -16.18 -40.69
N LYS A 52 14.59 -16.62 -40.17
CA LYS A 52 14.48 -17.09 -38.78
C LYS A 52 15.36 -18.30 -38.50
N LYS A 53 15.38 -19.30 -39.39
CA LYS A 53 16.16 -20.53 -39.21
C LYS A 53 17.66 -20.26 -39.38
N SER A 54 18.06 -19.59 -40.46
CA SER A 54 19.49 -19.26 -40.73
C SER A 54 20.09 -18.29 -39.73
N GLY A 55 19.31 -17.32 -39.23
CA GLY A 55 19.75 -16.41 -38.16
C GLY A 55 20.04 -17.14 -36.85
N LEU A 56 19.22 -18.15 -36.51
CA LEU A 56 19.40 -18.95 -35.29
C LEU A 56 20.65 -19.84 -35.36
N PHE A 57 20.91 -20.50 -36.49
CA PHE A 57 22.06 -21.38 -36.66
C PHE A 57 23.40 -20.62 -36.71
N THR A 58 23.41 -19.42 -37.29
CA THR A 58 24.64 -18.60 -37.35
C THR A 58 25.02 -18.04 -35.98
N ALA A 59 24.03 -17.64 -35.16
CA ALA A 59 24.26 -17.13 -33.81
C ALA A 59 24.84 -18.20 -32.86
N LEU A 60 24.48 -19.47 -33.03
CA LEU A 60 24.97 -20.59 -32.23
C LEU A 60 26.36 -21.09 -32.64
N ALA A 61 26.76 -20.93 -33.90
CA ALA A 61 28.05 -21.43 -34.39
C ALA A 61 29.26 -20.55 -34.00
N PHE A 62 29.02 -19.27 -33.74
CA PHE A 62 30.07 -18.29 -33.39
C PHE A 62 30.05 -17.86 -31.92
N THR A 63 29.13 -18.38 -31.11
CA THR A 63 29.12 -18.11 -29.67
C THR A 63 30.15 -19.01 -28.98
N PRO A 64 31.17 -18.45 -28.32
CA PRO A 64 32.10 -19.24 -27.51
C PRO A 64 31.33 -20.09 -26.48
N PRO A 65 31.76 -21.33 -26.17
CA PRO A 65 31.11 -22.16 -25.15
C PRO A 65 30.95 -21.45 -23.79
N SER A 66 31.87 -20.54 -23.46
CA SER A 66 31.80 -19.69 -22.27
C SER A 66 30.60 -18.73 -22.26
N LEU A 67 30.14 -18.26 -23.43
CA LEU A 67 28.96 -17.39 -23.57
C LEU A 67 27.65 -18.17 -23.46
N VAL A 68 27.62 -19.45 -23.88
CA VAL A 68 26.47 -20.34 -23.64
C VAL A 68 26.33 -20.66 -22.16
N MET A 69 27.44 -20.93 -21.46
CA MET A 69 27.43 -21.16 -20.01
C MET A 69 27.14 -19.90 -19.18
N ALA A 70 27.36 -18.70 -19.73
CA ALA A 70 26.97 -17.45 -19.07
C ALA A 70 25.44 -17.28 -18.99
N SER A 71 24.70 -17.78 -20.00
CA SER A 71 23.24 -17.76 -20.06
C SER A 71 22.57 -18.78 -19.10
N GLU A 72 23.21 -19.93 -18.86
CA GLU A 72 22.64 -20.99 -18.01
C GLU A 72 22.74 -20.70 -16.51
N ASN A 73 23.69 -19.86 -16.13
CA ASN A 73 23.90 -19.51 -14.74
C ASN A 73 23.23 -18.14 -14.52
N LYS A 74 22.16 -18.06 -13.71
CA LYS A 74 21.37 -16.84 -13.36
C LYS A 74 22.16 -15.68 -12.72
N TRP A 75 23.41 -15.48 -13.09
CA TRP A 75 24.27 -14.39 -12.63
C TRP A 75 23.80 -13.06 -13.18
N ASP A 76 23.29 -13.00 -14.41
CA ASP A 76 22.76 -11.74 -14.98
C ASP A 76 21.61 -11.18 -14.14
N GLU A 77 20.70 -12.04 -13.67
CA GLU A 77 19.54 -11.66 -12.83
C GLU A 77 19.98 -11.22 -11.42
N LYS A 78 20.93 -11.93 -10.80
CA LYS A 78 21.48 -11.57 -9.48
C LYS A 78 22.37 -10.33 -9.50
N ILE A 79 23.12 -10.11 -10.59
CA ILE A 79 23.96 -8.93 -10.76
C ILE A 79 23.09 -7.71 -11.05
N ALA A 80 22.04 -7.86 -11.87
CA ALA A 80 21.04 -6.81 -12.08
C ALA A 80 20.37 -6.43 -10.76
N GLU A 81 19.87 -7.40 -9.98
CA GLU A 81 19.27 -7.15 -8.66
C GLU A 81 20.20 -6.39 -7.70
N TYR A 82 21.49 -6.74 -7.67
CA TYR A 82 22.48 -6.04 -6.85
C TYR A 82 22.75 -4.61 -7.35
N LEU A 83 22.88 -4.41 -8.67
CA LEU A 83 23.10 -3.10 -9.30
C LEU A 83 21.85 -2.21 -9.26
N GLU A 84 20.66 -2.80 -9.15
CA GLU A 84 19.38 -2.11 -9.12
C GLU A 84 19.01 -1.57 -7.73
N THR A 85 19.79 -1.86 -6.70
CA THR A 85 19.57 -1.32 -5.35
C THR A 85 20.53 -0.18 -5.01
N VAL A 86 20.06 0.76 -4.21
CA VAL A 86 20.85 1.87 -3.67
C VAL A 86 21.02 1.73 -2.16
N PRO A 87 22.23 1.98 -1.61
CA PRO A 87 22.44 1.98 -0.18
C PRO A 87 21.74 3.17 0.47
N LEU A 88 21.06 2.93 1.59
CA LEU A 88 20.36 3.92 2.39
C LEU A 88 20.77 3.78 3.86
N SER A 89 21.25 4.86 4.46
CA SER A 89 21.40 5.03 5.91
C SER A 89 20.31 5.97 6.39
N ILE A 90 19.45 5.53 7.31
CA ILE A 90 18.32 6.31 7.83
C ILE A 90 18.09 6.00 9.30
N GLU A 91 17.64 6.98 10.09
CA GLU A 91 17.24 6.76 11.47
C GLU A 91 15.72 6.79 11.56
N VAL A 92 15.12 5.71 12.07
CA VAL A 92 13.66 5.59 12.21
C VAL A 92 13.32 5.33 13.67
N ASN A 93 12.52 6.21 14.28
CA ASN A 93 12.14 6.17 15.70
C ASN A 93 13.36 6.01 16.65
N GLY A 94 14.46 6.71 16.36
CA GLY A 94 15.70 6.66 17.15
C GLY A 94 16.61 5.45 16.87
N LYS A 95 16.21 4.55 15.95
CA LYS A 95 17.02 3.39 15.55
C LYS A 95 17.65 3.62 14.20
N LYS A 96 18.98 3.43 14.10
CA LYS A 96 19.69 3.49 12.82
C LYS A 96 19.47 2.24 11.99
N HIS A 97 19.25 2.42 10.70
CA HIS A 97 19.06 1.38 9.70
C HIS A 97 20.02 1.63 8.52
N ASN A 98 20.74 0.58 8.12
CA ASN A 98 21.53 0.55 6.89
C ASN A 98 20.91 -0.52 5.99
N LEU A 99 20.41 -0.11 4.83
CA LEU A 99 19.59 -0.93 3.94
C LEU A 99 20.08 -0.79 2.50
N ASN A 100 19.77 -1.77 1.66
CA ASN A 100 19.84 -1.65 0.21
C ASN A 100 18.40 -1.69 -0.32
N ILE A 101 17.97 -0.65 -1.04
CA ILE A 101 16.58 -0.49 -1.46
C ILE A 101 16.46 -0.30 -2.96
N GLU A 102 15.34 -0.69 -3.57
CA GLU A 102 15.05 -0.28 -4.95
C GLU A 102 14.87 1.26 -5.00
N PRO A 103 15.42 1.99 -5.99
CA PRO A 103 15.33 3.44 -6.10
C PRO A 103 13.90 4.00 -6.08
N ARG A 104 12.94 3.22 -6.58
CA ARG A 104 11.51 3.57 -6.63
C ARG A 104 10.76 3.34 -5.32
N THR A 105 11.39 2.72 -4.32
CA THR A 105 10.75 2.43 -3.03
C THR A 105 10.32 3.74 -2.38
N THR A 106 9.02 3.90 -2.14
CA THR A 106 8.51 5.04 -1.38
C THR A 106 8.94 4.92 0.09
N LEU A 107 9.03 6.04 0.80
CA LEU A 107 9.27 6.02 2.25
C LEU A 107 8.15 5.23 2.96
N LEU A 108 6.92 5.31 2.45
CA LEU A 108 5.80 4.54 2.97
C LEU A 108 6.05 3.03 2.89
N ASP A 109 6.46 2.53 1.73
CA ASP A 109 6.69 1.10 1.51
C ASP A 109 7.93 0.61 2.25
N LEU A 110 8.99 1.44 2.34
CA LEU A 110 10.14 1.15 3.18
C LEU A 110 9.71 0.90 4.64
N LEU A 111 8.95 1.83 5.22
CA LEU A 111 8.49 1.76 6.61
C LEU A 111 7.63 0.52 6.84
N ARG A 112 6.65 0.28 5.97
CA ARG A 112 5.65 -0.78 6.17
C ARG A 112 6.16 -2.16 5.83
N GLU A 113 6.80 -2.32 4.67
CA GLU A 113 7.03 -3.64 4.08
C GLU A 113 8.44 -4.15 4.40
N GLN A 114 9.43 -3.27 4.52
CA GLN A 114 10.80 -3.68 4.89
C GLN A 114 11.06 -3.55 6.39
N LEU A 115 10.64 -2.44 7.00
CA LEU A 115 10.85 -2.19 8.43
C LEU A 115 9.70 -2.71 9.32
N GLN A 116 8.59 -3.18 8.72
CA GLN A 116 7.44 -3.75 9.42
C GLN A 116 6.78 -2.78 10.42
N LEU A 117 6.96 -1.47 10.21
CA LEU A 117 6.28 -0.38 10.92
C LEU A 117 4.97 -0.05 10.22
N THR A 118 3.97 -0.88 10.49
CA THR A 118 2.69 -0.86 9.77
C THR A 118 1.71 0.20 10.26
N GLY A 119 2.08 0.99 11.27
CA GLY A 119 1.30 2.11 11.82
C GLY A 119 1.00 3.17 10.77
N THR A 120 2.00 3.58 9.99
CA THR A 120 1.80 4.46 8.83
C THR A 120 0.97 3.73 7.75
N LYS A 121 -0.10 4.37 7.24
CA LYS A 121 -1.08 3.70 6.38
C LYS A 121 -0.99 4.11 4.92
N LYS A 122 -1.19 3.12 4.03
CA LYS A 122 -1.46 3.32 2.61
C LYS A 122 -2.96 3.44 2.39
N GLY A 123 -3.47 4.68 2.30
CA GLY A 123 -4.90 4.94 2.04
C GLY A 123 -5.21 5.13 0.56
N CYS A 124 -4.42 5.96 -0.13
CA CYS A 124 -4.65 6.31 -1.54
C CYS A 124 -3.41 6.11 -2.43
N ASP A 125 -2.21 6.06 -1.86
CA ASP A 125 -0.91 6.02 -2.55
C ASP A 125 -0.60 7.17 -3.55
N HIS A 126 -1.45 8.19 -3.60
CA HIS A 126 -1.31 9.34 -4.49
C HIS A 126 -1.48 10.70 -3.79
N GLY A 127 -1.15 10.77 -2.49
CA GLY A 127 -1.12 12.03 -1.73
C GLY A 127 -2.47 12.68 -1.37
N GLN A 128 -3.58 11.98 -1.55
CA GLN A 128 -4.92 12.56 -1.37
C GLN A 128 -5.47 12.47 0.06
N CYS A 129 -5.07 11.47 0.85
CA CYS A 129 -5.76 11.15 2.11
C CYS A 129 -5.02 11.51 3.41
N GLY A 130 -3.71 11.78 3.37
CA GLY A 130 -2.90 12.06 4.56
C GLY A 130 -2.67 10.89 5.53
N ALA A 131 -3.23 9.70 5.30
CA ALA A 131 -3.05 8.55 6.21
C ALA A 131 -1.60 8.05 6.33
N CYS A 132 -0.75 8.46 5.38
CA CYS A 132 0.67 8.15 5.32
C CYS A 132 1.58 9.22 5.95
N THR A 133 1.03 10.18 6.71
CA THR A 133 1.83 11.24 7.32
C THR A 133 2.85 10.67 8.31
N VAL A 134 4.10 11.08 8.14
CA VAL A 134 5.22 10.86 9.08
C VAL A 134 5.97 12.18 9.27
N HIS A 135 6.84 12.26 10.28
CA HIS A 135 7.75 13.40 10.42
C HIS A 135 9.14 13.03 9.91
N VAL A 136 9.73 13.86 9.06
CA VAL A 136 11.11 13.75 8.62
C VAL A 136 11.84 15.01 9.05
N ASN A 137 12.88 14.84 9.88
CA ASN A 137 13.64 15.93 10.49
C ASN A 137 12.73 16.97 11.18
N GLY A 138 11.65 16.49 11.82
CA GLY A 138 10.67 17.33 12.52
C GLY A 138 9.54 17.87 11.64
N THR A 139 9.63 17.79 10.31
CA THR A 139 8.61 18.30 9.38
C THR A 139 7.67 17.18 8.95
N ARG A 140 6.35 17.44 8.95
CA ARG A 140 5.40 16.46 8.41
C ARG A 140 5.48 16.35 6.89
N ILE A 141 5.43 15.12 6.37
CA ILE A 141 5.39 14.85 4.93
C ILE A 141 4.44 13.69 4.61
N LEU A 142 4.05 13.59 3.35
CA LEU A 142 3.33 12.43 2.81
C LEU A 142 4.35 11.38 2.35
N SER A 143 4.51 10.30 3.12
CA SER A 143 5.51 9.27 2.82
C SER A 143 5.25 8.51 1.52
N CYS A 144 4.00 8.45 1.01
CA CYS A 144 3.68 7.82 -0.27
C CYS A 144 4.21 8.61 -1.49
N LEU A 145 4.46 9.91 -1.35
CA LEU A 145 4.98 10.76 -2.43
C LEU A 145 6.48 11.07 -2.28
N THR A 146 7.15 10.38 -1.36
CA THR A 146 8.56 10.60 -1.06
C THR A 146 9.34 9.33 -1.31
N LEU A 147 10.41 9.39 -2.10
CA LEU A 147 11.30 8.23 -2.29
C LEU A 147 12.19 8.05 -1.06
N ALA A 148 12.35 6.80 -0.64
CA ALA A 148 13.22 6.44 0.48
C ALA A 148 14.69 6.79 0.19
N SER A 149 15.13 6.65 -1.07
CA SER A 149 16.48 6.99 -1.53
C SER A 149 16.84 8.47 -1.33
N MET A 150 15.84 9.35 -1.21
CA MET A 150 16.04 10.77 -0.94
C MET A 150 16.22 11.09 0.56
N GLN A 151 16.06 10.10 1.44
CA GLN A 151 16.05 10.27 2.91
C GLN A 151 17.37 9.85 3.57
N GLN A 152 18.48 10.01 2.85
CA GLN A 152 19.80 9.67 3.37
C GLN A 152 20.13 10.50 4.63
N ASN A 153 20.50 9.80 5.69
CA ASN A 153 20.80 10.32 7.02
C ASN A 153 19.66 11.11 7.68
N ALA A 154 18.43 10.99 7.17
CA ALA A 154 17.28 11.66 7.75
C ALA A 154 16.81 10.95 9.03
N GLN A 155 16.17 11.71 9.91
CA GLN A 155 15.46 11.19 11.09
C GLN A 155 13.98 11.12 10.78
N VAL A 156 13.41 9.92 10.82
CA VAL A 156 11.99 9.65 10.57
C VAL A 156 11.31 9.25 11.87
N THR A 157 10.25 9.97 12.21
CA THR A 157 9.35 9.60 13.31
C THR A 157 8.01 9.15 12.73
N THR A 158 7.57 7.97 13.15
CA THR A 158 6.27 7.37 12.82
C THR A 158 5.36 7.36 14.04
N ILE A 159 4.12 6.90 13.89
CA ILE A 159 3.16 6.80 15.01
C ILE A 159 3.70 5.89 16.14
N GLU A 160 4.43 4.84 15.79
CA GLU A 160 5.08 3.91 16.73
C GLU A 160 6.17 4.60 17.55
N GLY A 161 6.81 5.64 17.01
CA GLY A 161 7.87 6.39 17.66
C GLY A 161 7.40 7.38 18.72
N LEU A 162 6.10 7.66 18.82
CA LEU A 162 5.57 8.64 19.76
C LEU A 162 5.49 8.12 21.21
N SER A 163 5.21 6.83 21.39
CA SER A 163 5.02 6.24 22.72
C SER A 163 6.36 5.81 23.33
N LYS A 164 6.54 6.06 24.64
CA LYS A 164 7.72 5.59 25.40
C LYS A 164 7.34 4.34 26.19
N GLY A 165 7.53 3.17 25.59
CA GLY A 165 7.10 1.90 26.16
C GLY A 165 5.58 1.84 26.30
N LYS A 166 5.06 1.76 27.54
CA LYS A 166 3.61 1.76 27.81
C LYS A 166 3.02 3.16 27.98
N LYS A 167 3.86 4.20 28.03
CA LYS A 167 3.39 5.58 28.19
C LYS A 167 3.00 6.14 26.83
N LEU A 168 1.71 6.45 26.68
CA LEU A 168 1.19 7.10 25.49
C LEU A 168 1.71 8.54 25.39
N HIS A 169 1.80 9.02 24.16
CA HIS A 169 2.02 10.41 23.88
C HIS A 169 0.76 11.21 24.27
N PRO A 170 0.88 12.42 24.85
CA PRO A 170 -0.28 13.24 25.22
C PRO A 170 -1.34 13.41 24.11
N MET A 171 -0.90 13.56 22.86
CA MET A 171 -1.80 13.58 21.70
C MET A 171 -2.59 12.26 21.52
N GLN A 172 -1.96 11.10 21.73
CA GLN A 172 -2.66 9.81 21.67
C GLN A 172 -3.69 9.71 22.80
N GLU A 173 -3.37 10.17 24.01
CA GLU A 173 -4.31 10.21 25.14
C GLU A 173 -5.51 11.13 24.84
N ALA A 174 -5.27 12.30 24.25
CA ALA A 174 -6.33 13.23 23.86
C ALA A 174 -7.26 12.63 22.80
N PHE A 175 -6.72 11.94 21.80
CA PHE A 175 -7.53 11.22 20.80
C PHE A 175 -8.40 10.12 21.42
N ILE A 176 -7.91 9.42 22.45
CA ILE A 176 -8.71 8.43 23.19
C ILE A 176 -9.81 9.13 23.99
N LYS A 177 -9.46 10.20 24.71
CA LYS A 177 -10.40 10.93 25.58
C LYS A 177 -11.58 11.53 24.81
N HIS A 178 -11.31 12.07 23.62
CA HIS A 178 -12.32 12.75 22.80
C HIS A 178 -12.98 11.84 21.77
N ASP A 179 -12.67 10.54 21.76
CA ASP A 179 -13.13 9.62 20.71
C ASP A 179 -12.79 10.15 19.30
N GLY A 180 -11.54 10.63 19.14
CA GLY A 180 -10.98 11.23 17.93
C GLY A 180 -10.72 10.23 16.80
N PHE A 181 -11.36 9.07 16.83
CA PHE A 181 -11.25 8.02 15.81
C PHE A 181 -12.43 7.04 15.90
N GLN A 182 -12.62 6.25 14.84
CA GLN A 182 -13.55 5.13 14.85
C GLN A 182 -12.85 3.87 14.32
N CYS A 183 -12.79 3.69 12.98
CA CYS A 183 -12.12 2.52 12.39
C CYS A 183 -10.59 2.49 12.64
N GLY A 184 -10.01 3.60 13.09
CA GLY A 184 -8.59 3.71 13.42
C GLY A 184 -7.65 3.89 12.22
N TYR A 185 -8.13 3.78 10.97
CA TYR A 185 -7.24 3.74 9.80
C TYR A 185 -6.53 5.08 9.53
N CYS A 186 -7.24 6.20 9.61
CA CYS A 186 -6.63 7.52 9.41
C CYS A 186 -5.88 8.03 10.66
N THR A 187 -6.12 7.43 11.83
CA THR A 187 -5.69 7.92 13.14
C THR A 187 -4.18 8.16 13.25
N PRO A 188 -3.30 7.27 12.74
CA PRO A 188 -1.86 7.54 12.70
C PRO A 188 -1.52 8.86 12.00
N GLY A 189 -2.03 9.07 10.78
CA GLY A 189 -1.81 10.30 10.03
C GLY A 189 -2.40 11.53 10.73
N GLN A 190 -3.60 11.39 11.32
CA GLN A 190 -4.24 12.46 12.09
C GLN A 190 -3.40 12.88 13.30
N ILE A 191 -2.88 11.93 14.07
CA ILE A 191 -2.05 12.23 15.25
C ILE A 191 -0.74 12.90 14.84
N MET A 192 -0.07 12.36 13.80
CA MET A 192 1.18 12.93 13.30
C MET A 192 0.98 14.36 12.76
N SER A 193 -0.08 14.59 11.98
CA SER A 193 -0.41 15.94 11.49
C SER A 193 -0.85 16.87 12.61
N GLY A 194 -1.59 16.39 13.62
CA GLY A 194 -2.03 17.20 14.76
C GLY A 194 -0.85 17.68 15.62
N ILE A 195 0.19 16.86 15.78
CA ILE A 195 1.43 17.31 16.46
C ILE A 195 2.12 18.41 15.66
N ALA A 196 2.22 18.26 14.33
CA ALA A 196 2.80 19.27 13.46
C ALA A 196 1.96 20.57 13.46
N CYS A 197 0.63 20.47 13.47
CA CYS A 197 -0.30 21.60 13.59
C CYS A 197 0.04 22.47 14.80
N ILE A 198 0.27 21.85 15.97
CA ILE A 198 0.65 22.58 17.18
C ILE A 198 2.08 23.12 17.09
N LYS A 199 3.06 22.31 16.67
CA LYS A 199 4.48 22.71 16.59
C LYS A 199 4.72 23.85 15.62
N GLU A 200 3.99 23.88 14.51
CA GLU A 200 4.10 24.90 13.47
C GLU A 200 3.25 26.15 13.76
N GLY A 201 2.50 26.17 14.86
CA GLY A 201 1.76 27.34 15.32
C GLY A 201 0.39 27.53 14.65
N HIS A 202 -0.20 26.47 14.09
CA HIS A 202 -1.49 26.48 13.39
C HIS A 202 -2.67 25.99 14.25
N ALA A 203 -2.54 26.13 15.57
CA ALA A 203 -3.52 25.64 16.53
C ALA A 203 -4.08 26.75 17.42
N ASN A 204 -4.24 27.98 16.90
CA ASN A 204 -4.73 29.12 17.68
C ASN A 204 -6.25 29.23 17.68
N SER A 205 -6.94 28.56 16.75
CA SER A 205 -8.40 28.40 16.76
C SER A 205 -8.83 27.06 16.19
N ARG A 206 -10.10 26.70 16.40
CA ARG A 206 -10.68 25.45 15.84
C ARG A 206 -10.72 25.48 14.32
N GLU A 207 -10.99 26.63 13.74
CA GLU A 207 -11.03 26.86 12.31
C GLU A 207 -9.63 26.70 11.70
N GLU A 208 -8.61 27.25 12.37
CA GLU A 208 -7.21 27.09 11.94
C GLU A 208 -6.76 25.62 12.00
N ILE A 209 -7.10 24.91 13.09
CA ILE A 209 -6.83 23.47 13.20
C ILE A 209 -7.55 22.72 12.06
N SER A 210 -8.81 23.02 11.81
CA SER A 210 -9.60 22.34 10.78
C SER A 210 -9.01 22.55 9.38
N GLU A 211 -8.59 23.77 9.07
CA GLU A 211 -7.95 24.10 7.79
C GLU A 211 -6.60 23.40 7.64
N TYR A 212 -5.75 23.46 8.67
CA TYR A 212 -4.44 22.82 8.65
C TYR A 212 -4.55 21.29 8.50
N MET A 213 -5.55 20.69 9.14
CA MET A 213 -5.81 19.25 9.14
C MET A 213 -6.60 18.77 7.91
N SER A 214 -7.01 19.67 7.01
CA SER A 214 -7.81 19.34 5.81
C SER A 214 -7.15 18.31 4.89
N GLY A 215 -5.81 18.21 4.92
CA GLY A 215 -5.04 17.20 4.18
C GLY A 215 -5.13 15.77 4.75
N ASN A 216 -5.79 15.56 5.88
CA ASN A 216 -5.97 14.26 6.53
C ASN A 216 -7.46 13.85 6.53
N ILE A 217 -7.83 12.99 5.58
CA ILE A 217 -9.22 12.58 5.37
C ILE A 217 -9.64 11.49 6.36
N CYS A 218 -10.79 11.69 6.99
CA CYS A 218 -11.47 10.72 7.86
C CYS A 218 -12.85 10.36 7.30
N ARG A 219 -12.98 9.17 6.70
CA ARG A 219 -14.26 8.73 6.11
C ARG A 219 -15.33 8.42 7.18
N CYS A 220 -14.92 8.10 8.40
CA CYS A 220 -15.80 7.90 9.54
C CYS A 220 -16.43 9.20 10.05
N GLY A 221 -15.87 10.37 9.68
CA GLY A 221 -16.42 11.67 10.07
C GLY A 221 -16.09 12.12 11.49
N ALA A 222 -15.02 11.62 12.11
CA ALA A 222 -14.61 11.98 13.48
C ALA A 222 -13.97 13.39 13.62
N TYR A 223 -14.18 14.30 12.66
CA TYR A 223 -13.42 15.55 12.55
C TYR A 223 -13.59 16.48 13.76
N HIS A 224 -14.80 16.66 14.28
CA HIS A 224 -15.03 17.52 15.44
C HIS A 224 -14.24 17.03 16.67
N ASN A 225 -14.29 15.72 16.94
CA ASN A 225 -13.56 15.08 18.02
C ASN A 225 -12.02 15.15 17.84
N ILE A 226 -11.54 15.06 16.59
CA ILE A 226 -10.12 15.26 16.26
C ILE A 226 -9.69 16.69 16.59
N VAL A 227 -10.49 17.69 16.22
CA VAL A 227 -10.22 19.10 16.56
C VAL A 227 -10.23 19.29 18.08
N ASP A 228 -11.21 18.71 18.79
CA ASP A 228 -11.28 18.77 20.26
C ASP A 228 -10.02 18.22 20.93
N ALA A 229 -9.51 17.07 20.44
CA ALA A 229 -8.28 16.47 20.94
C ALA A 229 -7.05 17.36 20.72
N ILE A 230 -6.93 17.99 19.56
CA ILE A 230 -5.82 18.90 19.24
C ILE A 230 -5.91 20.18 20.09
N THR A 231 -7.11 20.74 20.26
CA THR A 231 -7.36 21.92 21.10
C THR A 231 -6.94 21.64 22.55
N GLU A 232 -7.39 20.53 23.15
CA GLU A 232 -6.98 20.18 24.52
C GLU A 232 -5.46 20.03 24.63
N MET A 233 -4.82 19.39 23.64
CA MET A 233 -3.38 19.21 23.66
C MET A 233 -2.63 20.55 23.61
N LYS A 234 -3.11 21.52 22.82
CA LYS A 234 -2.56 22.88 22.75
C LYS A 234 -2.71 23.62 24.08
N GLU A 235 -3.89 23.56 24.69
CA GLU A 235 -4.19 24.27 25.95
C GLU A 235 -3.46 23.66 27.15
N GLY A 236 -3.28 22.34 27.16
CA GLY A 236 -2.64 21.61 28.26
C GLY A 236 -1.14 21.86 28.41
N GLY A 237 -0.49 22.53 27.45
CA GLY A 237 0.94 22.90 27.51
C GLY A 237 1.90 21.72 27.68
N LYS A 238 1.45 20.48 27.38
CA LYS A 238 2.26 19.27 27.52
C LYS A 238 3.34 19.24 26.42
N GLU A 239 4.51 18.67 26.73
CA GLU A 239 5.59 18.52 25.75
C GLU A 239 5.14 17.70 24.52
N LEU A 240 5.56 18.15 23.33
CA LEU A 240 5.26 17.62 22.00
C LEU A 240 6.44 16.83 21.39
#